data_AF-A0A7X0JD08-F1
#
_entry.id   AF-A0A7X0JD08-F1
#
_cell.length_a   1.000
_cell.length_b   1.000
_cell.length_c   1.000
_cell.angle_alpha   90.00
_cell.angle_beta   90.00
_cell.angle_gamma   90.00
#
_symmetry.space_group_name_H-M   'P 1'
#
loop_
_entity.id
_entity.type
_entity.pdbx_description
1 polymer ?
#
loop_
_entity_poly.entity_id
_entity_poly.type
_entity_poly.pdbx_seq_one_letter_code
_entity_poly.pdbx_strand_id
1 'polypeptide(L)'
;MATPYDTVIRLQRRTLDAMRVDLATQVETASRAQAAHAGVEAAMKDAHREAAASPLLPSDRYLTRLRHERTMLAAANVSANEQLHRLQARMTDAYGKARAIDIAADLYRERIAQQSAAVEQQEMDELAARKHAAARETKP
;
A
#
# COMPACT_ATOMS: atom_id res chain seq x y z
N MET A 1 -10.27 -20.90 15.93
CA MET A 1 -8.89 -21.10 16.40
C MET A 1 -8.09 -19.84 16.08
N ALA A 2 -7.39 -19.29 17.08
CA ALA A 2 -6.41 -18.23 16.83
C ALA A 2 -5.13 -18.86 16.25
N THR A 3 -4.59 -18.31 15.16
CA THR A 3 -3.32 -18.77 14.59
C THR A 3 -2.16 -17.94 15.16
N PRO A 4 -0.92 -18.48 15.20
CA PRO A 4 0.26 -17.69 15.58
C PRO A 4 0.47 -16.43 14.70
N TYR A 5 -0.12 -16.41 13.51
CA TYR A 5 -0.01 -15.33 12.54
C TYR A 5 -1.02 -14.19 12.76
N ASP A 6 -2.09 -14.40 13.53
CA ASP A 6 -3.21 -13.44 13.63
C ASP A 6 -2.77 -12.06 14.14
N THR A 7 -1.87 -12.02 15.12
CA THR A 7 -1.34 -10.76 15.66
C THR A 7 -0.51 -10.01 14.62
N VAL A 8 0.29 -10.74 13.84
CA VAL A 8 1.14 -10.14 12.80
C VAL A 8 0.29 -9.64 11.64
N ILE A 9 -0.71 -10.41 11.19
CA ILE A 9 -1.67 -10.00 10.15
C ILE A 9 -2.41 -8.73 10.57
N ARG A 10 -2.89 -8.67 11.82
CA ARG A 10 -3.59 -7.48 12.33
C ARG A 10 -2.69 -6.25 12.36
N LEU A 11 -1.43 -6.41 12.80
CA LEU A 11 -0.45 -5.32 12.79
C LEU A 11 -0.20 -4.83 11.36
N GLN A 12 0.04 -5.74 10.42
CA GLN A 12 0.28 -5.39 9.02
C GLN A 12 -0.90 -4.69 8.37
N ARG A 13 -2.14 -5.14 8.62
CA ARG A 13 -3.34 -4.46 8.13
C ARG A 13 -3.40 -3.01 8.61
N ARG A 14 -3.16 -2.78 9.91
CA ARG A 14 -3.10 -1.43 10.46
C ARG A 14 -2.00 -0.59 9.82
N THR A 15 -0.83 -1.17 9.57
CA THR A 15 0.27 -0.49 8.89
C THR A 15 -0.10 -0.12 7.45
N LEU A 16 -0.69 -1.03 6.69
CA LEU A 16 -1.14 -0.78 5.32
C LEU A 16 -2.24 0.28 5.26
N ASP A 17 -3.16 0.28 6.22
CA ASP A 17 -4.22 1.29 6.30
C ASP A 17 -3.65 2.68 6.60
N ALA A 18 -2.67 2.79 7.51
CA ALA A 18 -1.96 4.05 7.73
C ALA A 18 -1.23 4.54 6.46
N MET A 19 -0.53 3.64 5.75
CA MET A 19 0.15 3.99 4.50
C MET A 19 -0.82 4.44 3.40
N ARG A 20 -2.03 3.89 3.33
CA ARG A 20 -3.08 4.33 2.39
C ARG A 20 -3.54 5.75 2.67
N VAL A 21 -3.72 6.09 3.95
CA VAL A 21 -4.07 7.46 4.37
C VAL A 21 -2.95 8.42 3.97
N ASP A 22 -1.70 8.08 4.28
CA ASP A 22 -0.55 8.90 3.89
C ASP A 22 -0.47 9.09 2.38
N LEU A 23 -0.73 8.03 1.59
CA LEU A 23 -0.73 8.11 0.13
C LEU A 23 -1.79 9.08 -0.38
N ALA A 24 -3.01 9.00 0.16
CA ALA A 24 -4.10 9.90 -0.22
C ALA A 24 -3.71 11.37 0.04
N THR A 25 -3.15 11.66 1.20
CA THR A 25 -2.68 13.02 1.55
C THR A 25 -1.55 13.50 0.64
N GLN A 26 -0.59 12.63 0.29
CA GLN A 26 0.50 12.98 -0.61
C GLN A 26 0.04 13.19 -2.05
N VAL A 27 -0.91 12.38 -2.53
CA VAL A 27 -1.54 12.56 -3.85
C VAL A 27 -2.25 13.91 -3.92
N GLU A 28 -3.01 14.26 -2.88
CA GLU A 28 -3.68 15.56 -2.81
C GLU A 28 -2.67 16.72 -2.80
N THR A 29 -1.58 16.59 -2.04
CA THR A 29 -0.52 17.60 -1.96
C THR A 29 0.16 17.80 -3.32
N ALA A 30 0.49 16.71 -4.01
CA ALA A 30 1.08 16.77 -5.35
C ALA A 30 0.11 17.40 -6.36
N SER A 31 -1.18 17.04 -6.31
CA SER A 31 -2.22 17.62 -7.18
C SER A 31 -2.37 19.13 -6.98
N ARG A 32 -2.37 19.60 -5.72
CA ARG A 32 -2.41 21.03 -5.40
C ARG A 32 -1.18 21.78 -5.91
N ALA A 33 0.02 21.21 -5.77
CA ALA A 33 1.25 21.80 -6.28
C ALA A 33 1.28 21.89 -7.82
N GLN A 34 0.74 20.87 -8.50
CA GLN A 34 0.59 20.86 -9.96
C GLN A 34 -0.40 21.92 -10.44
N ALA A 35 -1.55 22.05 -9.78
CA ALA A 35 -2.56 23.06 -10.09
C ALA A 35 -2.00 24.48 -9.90
N ALA A 36 -1.28 24.72 -8.79
CA ALA A 36 -0.65 26.01 -8.52
C ALA A 36 0.39 26.37 -9.60
N HIS A 37 1.24 25.41 -9.98
CA HIS A 37 2.22 25.61 -11.05
C HIS A 37 1.56 25.93 -12.39
N ALA A 38 0.48 25.22 -12.76
CA ALA A 38 -0.28 25.51 -13.97
C ALA A 38 -0.90 26.92 -13.95
N GLY A 39 -1.39 27.38 -12.79
CA GLY A 39 -1.89 28.74 -12.60
C GLY A 39 -0.82 29.81 -12.81
N VAL A 40 0.38 29.63 -12.26
CA VAL A 40 1.50 30.56 -12.44
C VAL A 40 2.00 30.59 -13.89
N GLU A 41 2.05 29.44 -14.56
CA GLU A 41 2.38 29.37 -16.00
C GLU A 41 1.36 30.12 -16.86
N ALA A 42 0.07 30.03 -16.55
CA ALA A 42 -0.96 30.80 -17.22
C ALA A 42 -0.78 32.31 -16.99
N ALA A 43 -0.59 32.72 -15.73
CA ALA A 43 -0.37 34.11 -15.37
C ALA A 43 0.89 34.71 -16.04
N MET A 44 1.96 33.92 -16.20
CA MET A 44 3.15 34.35 -16.95
C MET A 44 2.87 34.55 -18.43
N LYS A 45 2.08 33.68 -19.07
CA LYS A 45 1.71 33.83 -20.48
C LYS A 45 0.87 35.08 -20.71
N ASP A 46 -0.08 35.35 -19.81
CA ASP A 46 -0.92 36.55 -19.89
C ASP A 46 -0.09 37.82 -19.66
N ALA A 47 0.78 37.83 -18.65
CA ALA A 47 1.70 38.94 -18.38
C ALA A 47 2.62 39.24 -19.58
N HIS A 48 3.12 38.20 -20.27
CA HIS A 48 3.92 38.37 -21.47
C HIS A 48 3.12 38.96 -22.63
N ARG A 49 1.85 38.55 -22.81
CA ARG A 49 0.96 39.08 -23.83
C ARG A 49 0.64 40.55 -23.59
N GLU A 50 0.36 40.93 -22.34
CA GLU A 50 0.08 42.31 -21.95
C GLU A 50 1.31 43.22 -22.10
N ALA A 51 2.49 42.75 -21.69
CA ALA A 51 3.74 43.49 -21.85
C ALA A 51 4.09 43.72 -23.33
N ALA A 52 3.81 42.74 -24.20
CA ALA A 52 3.99 42.89 -25.64
C ALA A 52 3.02 43.92 -26.26
N ALA A 53 1.82 44.07 -25.69
CA ALA A 53 0.82 45.04 -26.14
C ALA A 53 1.09 46.47 -25.64
N SER A 54 1.88 46.65 -24.57
CA SER A 54 2.14 47.97 -23.98
C SER A 54 3.58 48.11 -23.48
N PRO A 55 4.53 48.50 -24.37
CA PRO A 55 5.96 48.55 -24.09
C PRO A 55 6.40 49.55 -23.01
N LEU A 56 5.51 50.46 -22.60
CA LEU A 56 5.79 51.53 -21.63
C LEU A 56 5.52 51.13 -20.17
N LEU A 57 4.99 49.93 -19.92
CA LEU A 57 4.69 49.46 -18.56
C LEU A 57 5.94 48.88 -17.87
N PRO A 58 6.33 49.38 -16.68
CA PRO A 58 7.45 48.84 -15.91
C PRO A 58 7.04 47.52 -15.23
N SER A 59 7.09 46.42 -15.99
CA SER A 59 6.63 45.08 -15.60
C SER A 59 7.69 44.22 -14.91
N ASP A 60 8.93 44.70 -14.79
CA ASP A 60 10.09 43.87 -14.41
C ASP A 60 10.00 43.24 -13.02
N ARG A 61 9.51 43.99 -12.02
CA ARG A 61 9.36 43.45 -10.65
C ARG A 61 8.30 42.35 -10.59
N TYR A 62 7.21 42.50 -11.33
CA TYR A 62 6.14 41.51 -11.40
C TYR A 62 6.60 40.24 -12.11
N LEU A 63 7.26 40.37 -13.27
CA LEU A 63 7.82 39.24 -14.01
C LEU A 63 8.92 38.51 -13.23
N THR A 64 9.75 39.26 -12.49
CA THR A 64 10.78 38.67 -11.61
C THR A 64 10.12 37.85 -10.48
N ARG A 65 9.06 38.37 -9.86
CA ARG A 65 8.29 37.63 -8.84
C ARG A 65 7.69 36.35 -9.41
N LEU A 66 7.03 36.42 -10.57
CA LEU A 66 6.41 35.25 -11.22
C LEU A 66 7.44 34.18 -11.60
N ARG A 67 8.62 34.58 -12.11
CA ARG A 67 9.71 33.64 -12.40
C ARG A 67 10.20 32.93 -11.14
N HIS A 68 10.38 33.68 -10.05
CA HIS A 68 10.78 33.09 -8.78
C HIS A 68 9.71 32.11 -8.25
N GLU A 69 8.44 32.52 -8.29
CA GLU A 69 7.31 31.70 -7.87
C GLU A 69 7.22 30.40 -8.70
N ARG A 70 7.39 30.49 -10.02
CA ARG A 70 7.49 29.32 -10.91
C ARG A 70 8.62 28.38 -10.49
N THR A 71 9.83 28.90 -10.25
CA THR A 71 10.98 28.06 -9.85
C THR A 71 10.73 27.34 -8.52
N MET A 72 10.11 28.02 -7.56
CA MET A 72 9.74 27.43 -6.28
C MET A 72 8.68 26.34 -6.44
N LEU A 73 7.64 26.57 -7.24
CA LEU A 73 6.59 25.59 -7.52
C LEU A 73 7.11 24.39 -8.32
N ALA A 74 8.03 24.60 -9.25
CA ALA A 74 8.68 23.51 -9.98
C ALA A 74 9.50 22.62 -9.04
N ALA A 75 10.29 23.20 -8.14
CA ALA A 75 11.02 22.46 -7.13
C ALA A 75 10.08 21.71 -6.16
N ALA A 76 8.98 22.35 -5.75
CA ALA A 76 7.97 21.71 -4.91
C ALA A 76 7.30 20.52 -5.60
N ASN A 77 6.99 20.62 -6.91
CA ASN A 77 6.44 19.52 -7.70
C ASN A 77 7.41 18.33 -7.80
N VAL A 78 8.68 18.59 -8.05
CA VAL A 78 9.71 17.53 -8.09
C VAL A 78 9.79 16.82 -6.74
N SER A 79 9.90 17.58 -5.65
CA SER A 79 9.97 17.03 -4.29
C SER A 79 8.71 16.22 -3.92
N ALA A 80 7.51 16.72 -4.24
CA ALA A 80 6.25 16.03 -3.98
C ALA A 80 6.17 14.70 -4.77
N ASN A 81 6.54 14.71 -6.05
CA ASN A 81 6.57 13.50 -6.87
C ASN A 81 7.58 12.47 -6.35
N GLU A 82 8.78 12.90 -5.95
CA GLU A 82 9.78 12.00 -5.36
C GLU A 82 9.30 11.38 -4.03
N GLN A 83 8.60 12.15 -3.20
CA GLN A 83 8.00 11.65 -1.97
C GLN A 83 6.90 10.62 -2.27
N LEU A 84 6.05 10.89 -3.26
CA LEU A 84 5.00 10.00 -3.72
C LEU A 84 5.58 8.69 -4.27
N HIS A 85 6.61 8.75 -5.12
CA HIS A 85 7.30 7.56 -5.62
C HIS A 85 7.92 6.72 -4.50
N ARG A 86 8.60 7.36 -3.54
CA ARG A 86 9.15 6.67 -2.37
C ARG A 86 8.06 6.02 -1.51
N LEU A 87 6.90 6.66 -1.37
CA LEU A 87 5.78 6.09 -0.64
C LEU A 87 5.16 4.90 -1.38
N GLN A 88 4.96 5.01 -2.69
CA GLN A 88 4.48 3.90 -3.52
C GLN A 88 5.40 2.69 -3.45
N ALA A 89 6.73 2.89 -3.58
CA ALA A 89 7.70 1.81 -3.46
C ALA A 89 7.63 1.10 -2.09
N ARG A 90 7.51 1.87 -1.00
CA ARG A 90 7.32 1.33 0.35
C ARG A 90 6.00 0.56 0.49
N MET A 91 4.93 1.05 -0.12
CA MET A 91 3.64 0.34 -0.12
C MET A 91 3.72 -0.97 -0.89
N THR A 92 4.35 -1.00 -2.06
CA THR A 92 4.54 -2.23 -2.84
C THR A 92 5.30 -3.29 -2.03
N ASP A 93 6.39 -2.91 -1.37
CA ASP A 93 7.14 -3.81 -0.48
C ASP A 93 6.29 -4.29 0.71
N ALA A 94 5.56 -3.38 1.37
CA ALA A 94 4.68 -3.72 2.48
C ALA A 94 3.56 -4.70 2.07
N TYR A 95 2.96 -4.51 0.89
CA TYR A 95 1.97 -5.44 0.34
C TYR A 95 2.58 -6.80 0.02
N GLY A 96 3.78 -6.85 -0.55
CA GLY A 96 4.48 -8.10 -0.81
C GLY A 96 4.72 -8.89 0.48
N LYS A 97 5.20 -8.21 1.52
CA LYS A 97 5.40 -8.80 2.86
C LYS A 97 4.09 -9.28 3.48
N ALA A 98 3.02 -8.49 3.39
CA ALA A 98 1.71 -8.89 3.90
C ALA A 98 1.18 -10.14 3.19
N ARG A 99 1.31 -10.19 1.86
CA ARG A 99 0.89 -11.34 1.06
C ARG A 99 1.66 -12.61 1.42
N ALA A 100 2.97 -12.51 1.66
CA ALA A 100 3.78 -13.65 2.10
C ALA A 100 3.32 -14.21 3.46
N ILE A 101 2.93 -13.33 4.40
CA ILE A 101 2.42 -13.75 5.72
C ILE A 101 1.04 -14.38 5.61
N ASP A 102 0.15 -13.83 4.78
CA ASP A 102 -1.17 -14.44 4.53
C ASP A 102 -1.01 -15.87 3.97
N ILE A 103 -0.11 -16.06 3.00
CA ILE A 103 0.20 -17.39 2.46
C ILE A 103 0.74 -18.33 3.55
N ALA A 104 1.66 -17.87 4.39
CA ALA A 104 2.19 -18.68 5.49
C ALA A 104 1.09 -19.08 6.49
N ALA A 105 0.14 -18.19 6.76
CA ALA A 105 -1.00 -18.46 7.62
C ALA A 105 -1.97 -19.47 6.99
N ASP A 106 -2.22 -19.38 5.68
CA ASP A 106 -3.04 -20.35 4.93
C ASP A 106 -2.40 -21.75 4.98
N LEU A 107 -1.11 -21.86 4.65
CA LEU A 107 -0.38 -23.13 4.70
C LEU A 107 -0.36 -23.73 6.10
N TYR A 108 -0.25 -22.90 7.13
CA TYR A 108 -0.33 -23.36 8.52
C TYR A 108 -1.73 -23.92 8.84
N ARG A 109 -2.80 -23.24 8.44
CA ARG A 109 -4.18 -23.73 8.64
C ARG A 109 -4.41 -25.06 7.93
N GLU A 110 -3.97 -25.19 6.70
CA GLU A 110 -4.05 -26.45 5.94
C GLU A 110 -3.29 -27.58 6.64
N ARG A 111 -2.08 -27.31 7.11
CA ARG A 111 -1.27 -28.30 7.84
C ARG A 111 -1.96 -28.77 9.12
N ILE A 112 -2.53 -27.84 9.90
CA ILE A 112 -3.25 -28.20 11.13
C ILE A 112 -4.49 -29.04 10.81
N ALA A 113 -5.24 -28.69 9.76
CA ALA A 113 -6.41 -29.46 9.33
C ALA A 113 -6.03 -30.88 8.86
N GLN A 114 -4.92 -31.03 8.13
CA GLN A 114 -4.40 -32.34 7.74
C GLN A 114 -3.97 -33.17 8.95
N GLN A 115 -3.30 -32.54 9.92
CA GLN A 115 -2.88 -33.21 11.15
C GLN A 115 -4.08 -33.68 11.98
N SER A 116 -5.13 -32.86 12.11
CA SER A 116 -6.34 -33.28 12.83
C SER A 116 -7.04 -34.44 12.13
N ALA A 117 -7.19 -34.38 10.80
CA ALA A 117 -7.79 -35.45 10.02
C ALA A 117 -7.00 -36.77 10.12
N ALA A 118 -5.66 -36.69 10.11
CA ALA A 118 -4.81 -37.87 10.27
C ALA A 118 -4.96 -38.52 11.65
N VAL A 119 -5.07 -37.71 12.71
CA VAL A 119 -5.31 -38.21 14.08
C VAL A 119 -6.69 -38.87 14.17
N GLU A 120 -7.74 -38.22 13.66
CA GLU A 120 -9.11 -38.78 13.66
C GLU A 120 -9.16 -40.12 12.90
N GLN A 121 -8.48 -40.22 11.76
CA GLN A 121 -8.43 -41.45 10.98
C GLN A 121 -7.65 -42.55 11.71
N GLN A 122 -6.53 -42.23 12.34
CA GLN A 122 -5.77 -43.18 13.15
C GLN A 122 -6.62 -43.75 14.31
N GLU A 123 -7.37 -42.90 15.02
CA GLU A 123 -8.26 -43.33 16.10
C GLU A 123 -9.36 -44.28 15.60
N MET A 124 -9.93 -44.00 14.42
CA MET A 124 -10.93 -44.85 13.78
C MET A 124 -10.36 -46.21 13.36
N ASP A 125 -9.16 -46.22 12.77
CA ASP A 125 -8.48 -47.43 12.34
C ASP A 125 -8.10 -48.32 13.54
N GLU A 126 -7.60 -47.71 14.62
CA GLU A 126 -7.33 -48.42 15.88
C GLU A 126 -8.59 -49.04 16.48
N LEU A 127 -9.71 -48.31 16.49
CA LEU A 127 -10.98 -48.82 16.98
C LEU A 127 -11.48 -50.00 16.14
N ALA A 128 -11.38 -49.89 14.82
CA ALA A 128 -11.75 -50.96 13.89
C ALA A 128 -10.89 -52.21 14.09
N ALA A 129 -9.56 -52.03 14.23
CA ALA A 129 -8.62 -53.12 14.49
C ALA A 129 -8.94 -53.85 15.79
N ARG A 130 -9.21 -53.12 16.89
CA ARG A 130 -9.62 -53.71 18.19
C ARG A 130 -10.90 -54.53 18.07
N LYS A 131 -11.92 -54.00 17.37
CA LYS A 131 -13.19 -54.73 17.12
C LYS A 131 -12.96 -56.00 16.30
N HIS A 132 -12.15 -55.94 15.25
CA HIS A 132 -11.82 -57.09 14.42
C HIS A 132 -11.04 -58.17 15.19
N ALA A 133 -10.10 -57.78 16.06
CA ALA A 133 -9.36 -58.71 16.91
C ALA A 133 -10.30 -59.44 17.89
N ALA A 134 -11.16 -58.70 18.60
CA ALA A 134 -12.13 -59.28 19.52
C ALA A 134 -13.12 -60.24 18.84
N ALA A 135 -13.56 -59.91 17.61
CA ALA A 135 -14.43 -60.79 16.81
C ALA A 135 -13.75 -62.09 16.35
N ARG A 136 -12.41 -62.12 16.24
CA ARG A 136 -11.65 -63.33 15.92
C ARG A 136 -11.44 -64.22 17.14
N GLU A 137 -11.21 -63.64 18.32
CA GLU A 137 -11.07 -64.39 19.58
C GLU A 137 -12.38 -65.05 20.04
N THR A 138 -13.53 -64.55 19.59
CA THR A 138 -14.86 -65.05 19.96
C THR A 138 -15.43 -66.09 18.97
N LYS A 139 -14.68 -66.44 17.92
CA LYS A 139 -15.07 -67.49 16.96
C LYS A 139 -14.40 -68.81 17.37
N PRO A 140 -15.17 -69.87 17.72
CA PRO A 140 -14.64 -71.16 18.18
C PRO A 140 -13.87 -71.92 17.10
#